data_AF-A0A7Y2SQC1-F1
#
_entry.id   AF-A0A7Y2SQC1-F1
#
_cell.length_a   1.000
_cell.length_b   1.000
_cell.length_c   1.000
_cell.angle_alpha   90.00
_cell.angle_beta   90.00
_cell.angle_gamma   90.00
#
_symmetry.space_group_name_H-M   'P 1'
#
loop_
_entity.id
_entity.type
_entity.pdbx_description
1 polymer ?
#
loop_
_entity_poly.entity_id
_entity_poly.type
_entity_poly.pdbx_seq_one_letter_code
_entity_poly.pdbx_strand_id
1 'polypeptide(L)'
;MSTSRSLRLQDSLQLLHGDSPTPITLALIYGLGLSAGGALALLGLQSGYNWWQTLVLFVVALDVFGGAVANGTRSTNIWYASRPAALSYGFLAVHAIHPLLVAWLLPGGSWPLFWFIYLYMLAAGSLVVRLRRQPFHLPVALAALSAGFLLYTYLFALPLPLRWFGYIFFSKLIVGFAVDHYGASREAEK
;
A
#
# COMPACT_ATOMS: atom_id res chain seq x y z
N MET A 1 35.05 4.56 -1.94
CA MET A 1 33.95 3.56 -1.81
C MET A 1 32.78 4.01 -0.91
N SER A 2 32.80 5.19 -0.26
CA SER A 2 31.75 5.64 0.66
C SER A 2 30.59 6.42 -0.01
N THR A 3 30.85 7.13 -1.12
CA THR A 3 29.89 8.02 -1.81
C THR A 3 28.79 7.30 -2.61
N SER A 4 29.04 6.09 -3.12
CA SER A 4 28.01 5.35 -3.89
C SER A 4 26.94 4.70 -3.02
N ARG A 5 27.18 4.59 -1.71
CA ARG A 5 26.27 3.97 -0.74
C ARG A 5 25.30 4.99 -0.15
N SER A 6 25.78 6.22 0.10
CA SER A 6 24.93 7.33 0.55
C SER A 6 23.89 7.72 -0.51
N LEU A 7 24.29 7.74 -1.80
CA LEU A 7 23.37 8.02 -2.91
C LEU A 7 22.25 6.97 -2.99
N ARG A 8 22.56 5.66 -2.95
CA ARG A 8 21.55 4.59 -3.01
C ARG A 8 20.59 4.56 -1.82
N LEU A 9 21.08 4.91 -0.62
CA LEU A 9 20.24 4.99 0.57
C LEU A 9 19.25 6.15 0.46
N GLN A 10 19.69 7.29 -0.09
CA GLN A 10 18.84 8.45 -0.33
C GLN A 10 17.74 8.13 -1.35
N ASP A 11 18.09 7.44 -2.45
CA ASP A 11 17.12 6.99 -3.46
C ASP A 11 16.07 6.03 -2.87
N SER A 12 16.50 5.14 -1.96
CA SER A 12 15.62 4.17 -1.29
C SER A 12 14.65 4.83 -0.32
N LEU A 13 15.09 5.87 0.39
CA LEU A 13 14.23 6.62 1.30
C LEU A 13 13.24 7.52 0.56
N GLN A 14 13.63 8.05 -0.60
CA GLN A 14 12.74 8.81 -1.48
C GLN A 14 11.61 7.95 -2.04
N LEU A 15 11.87 6.69 -2.36
CA LEU A 15 10.82 5.75 -2.80
C LEU A 15 9.72 5.57 -1.75
N LEU A 16 10.05 5.70 -0.47
CA LEU A 16 9.12 5.52 0.66
C LEU A 16 8.44 6.83 1.08
N HIS A 17 9.16 7.94 1.10
CA HIS A 17 8.71 9.18 1.74
C HIS A 17 8.69 10.41 0.82
N GLY A 18 9.06 10.26 -0.45
CA GLY A 18 9.26 11.36 -1.39
C GLY A 18 10.48 12.22 -1.04
N ASP A 19 10.57 13.40 -1.68
CA ASP A 19 11.76 14.26 -1.61
C ASP A 19 11.82 15.12 -0.33
N SER A 20 10.68 15.39 0.31
CA SER A 20 10.58 16.36 1.42
C SER A 20 9.59 15.90 2.52
N PRO A 21 9.82 14.75 3.19
CA PRO A 21 8.96 14.33 4.30
C PRO A 21 9.14 15.25 5.52
N THR A 22 8.04 15.51 6.24
CA THR A 22 8.08 16.28 7.49
C THR A 22 8.21 15.33 8.69
N PRO A 23 8.81 15.76 9.82
CA PRO A 23 8.89 14.93 11.03
C PRO A 23 7.54 14.41 11.51
N ILE A 24 6.48 15.22 11.40
CA ILE A 24 5.11 14.84 11.76
C ILE A 24 4.61 13.71 10.84
N THR A 25 4.81 13.82 9.52
CA THR A 25 4.41 12.75 8.60
C THR A 25 5.16 11.45 8.86
N LEU A 26 6.46 11.50 9.16
CA LEU A 26 7.24 10.32 9.54
C LEU A 26 6.75 9.71 10.85
N ALA A 27 6.45 10.54 11.86
CA ALA A 27 5.89 10.07 13.12
C ALA A 27 4.54 9.37 12.92
N LEU A 28 3.68 9.88 12.02
CA LEU A 28 2.40 9.24 11.69
C LEU A 28 2.60 7.91 10.93
N ILE A 29 3.50 7.88 9.94
CA ILE A 29 3.80 6.68 9.14
C ILE A 29 4.31 5.55 10.05
N TYR A 30 5.38 5.82 10.81
CA TYR A 30 5.98 4.80 11.66
C TYR A 30 5.16 4.52 12.90
N GLY A 31 4.52 5.54 13.49
CA GLY A 31 3.65 5.38 14.65
C GLY A 31 2.45 4.49 14.35
N LEU A 32 1.74 4.73 13.24
CA LEU A 32 0.63 3.86 12.83
C LEU A 32 1.11 2.47 12.40
N GLY A 33 2.19 2.38 11.61
CA GLY A 33 2.73 1.10 11.19
C GLY A 33 3.17 0.21 12.36
N LEU A 34 3.90 0.76 13.33
CA LEU A 34 4.36 0.03 14.51
C LEU A 34 3.21 -0.36 15.45
N SER A 35 2.27 0.55 15.69
CA SER A 35 1.13 0.27 16.57
C SER A 35 0.17 -0.78 15.97
N ALA A 36 -0.19 -0.64 14.69
CA ALA A 36 -1.02 -1.62 14.00
C ALA A 36 -0.31 -2.97 13.84
N GLY A 37 0.97 -2.95 13.47
CA GLY A 37 1.81 -4.14 13.40
C GLY A 37 1.88 -4.87 14.74
N GLY A 38 2.17 -4.15 15.83
CA GLY A 38 2.22 -4.71 17.19
C GLY A 38 0.87 -5.29 17.63
N ALA A 39 -0.23 -4.57 17.40
CA ALA A 39 -1.58 -5.05 17.72
C ALA A 39 -1.93 -6.34 16.95
N LEU A 40 -1.62 -6.40 15.65
CA LEU A 40 -1.87 -7.57 14.82
C LEU A 40 -0.94 -8.74 15.16
N ALA A 41 0.31 -8.47 15.56
CA ALA A 41 1.21 -9.50 16.06
C ALA A 41 0.66 -10.15 17.34
N LEU A 42 0.17 -9.35 18.29
CA LEU A 42 -0.48 -9.85 19.50
C LEU A 42 -1.73 -10.70 19.15
N LEU A 43 -2.55 -10.22 18.23
CA LEU A 43 -3.71 -10.95 17.75
C LEU A 43 -3.34 -12.27 17.05
N GLY A 44 -2.25 -12.28 16.27
CA GLY A 44 -1.71 -13.48 15.65
C GLY A 44 -1.31 -14.53 16.69
N LEU A 45 -0.57 -14.13 17.72
CA LEU A 45 -0.21 -15.02 18.84
C LEU A 45 -1.45 -15.58 19.55
N GLN A 46 -2.44 -14.72 19.83
CA GLN A 46 -3.72 -15.15 20.42
C GLN A 46 -4.51 -16.12 19.53
N SER A 47 -4.32 -16.01 18.21
CA SER A 47 -4.94 -16.89 17.21
C SER A 47 -4.12 -18.15 16.91
N GLY A 48 -3.07 -18.42 17.69
CA GLY A 48 -2.24 -19.62 17.56
C GLY A 48 -1.19 -19.56 16.46
N TYR A 49 -0.89 -18.38 15.90
CA TYR A 49 0.20 -18.25 14.93
C TYR A 49 1.53 -18.48 15.64
N ASN A 50 2.43 -19.23 14.99
CA ASN A 50 3.79 -19.40 15.51
C ASN A 50 4.62 -18.11 15.37
N TRP A 51 5.82 -18.09 15.95
CA TRP A 51 6.64 -16.87 16.02
C TRP A 51 6.97 -16.28 14.64
N TRP A 52 7.21 -17.11 13.61
CA TRP A 52 7.58 -16.62 12.28
C TRP A 52 6.35 -16.15 11.50
N GLN A 53 5.19 -16.79 11.66
CA GLN A 53 3.91 -16.31 11.10
C GLN A 53 3.51 -14.97 11.70
N THR A 54 3.68 -14.81 13.01
CA THR A 54 3.49 -13.54 13.71
C THR A 54 4.43 -12.47 13.20
N LEU A 55 5.71 -12.80 12.94
CA LEU A 55 6.66 -11.87 12.34
C LEU A 55 6.24 -11.46 10.92
N VAL A 56 5.79 -12.40 10.08
CA VAL A 56 5.27 -12.08 8.73
C VAL A 56 4.06 -11.16 8.83
N LEU A 57 3.10 -11.46 9.71
CA LEU A 57 1.92 -10.61 9.93
C LEU A 57 2.31 -9.20 10.39
N PHE A 58 3.27 -9.09 11.32
CA PHE A 58 3.81 -7.82 11.79
C PHE A 58 4.41 -6.99 10.64
N VAL A 59 5.29 -7.59 9.84
CA VAL A 59 5.97 -6.89 8.74
C VAL A 59 4.98 -6.43 7.68
N VAL A 60 4.03 -7.29 7.30
CA VAL A 60 2.99 -6.95 6.33
C VAL A 60 2.10 -5.82 6.87
N ALA A 61 1.69 -5.90 8.13
CA ALA A 61 0.90 -4.83 8.76
C ALA A 61 1.66 -3.51 8.84
N LEU A 62 2.93 -3.54 9.25
CA LEU A 62 3.77 -2.35 9.36
C LEU A 62 3.85 -1.60 8.02
N ASP A 63 4.14 -2.32 6.93
CA ASP A 63 4.19 -1.72 5.60
C ASP A 63 2.81 -1.25 5.12
N VAL A 64 1.77 -2.06 5.28
CA VAL A 64 0.46 -1.76 4.70
C VAL A 64 -0.20 -0.58 5.42
N PHE A 65 -0.11 -0.50 6.75
CA PHE A 65 -0.62 0.64 7.51
C PHE A 65 0.26 1.88 7.37
N GLY A 66 1.58 1.74 7.55
CA GLY A 66 2.52 2.86 7.41
C GLY A 66 2.48 3.44 5.99
N GLY A 67 2.50 2.57 4.99
CA GLY A 67 2.41 2.95 3.58
C GLY A 67 1.06 3.54 3.18
N ALA A 68 -0.04 3.17 3.83
CA ALA A 68 -1.34 3.82 3.59
C ALA A 68 -1.28 5.32 3.94
N VAL A 69 -0.60 5.67 5.03
CA VAL A 69 -0.34 7.07 5.40
C VAL A 69 0.69 7.68 4.47
N ALA A 70 1.82 7.00 4.24
CA ALA A 70 2.93 7.52 3.44
C ALA A 70 2.48 7.93 2.03
N ASN A 71 1.72 7.07 1.35
CA ASN A 71 1.22 7.31 0.00
C ASN A 71 0.27 8.51 -0.08
N GLY A 72 -0.47 8.79 0.99
CA GLY A 72 -1.34 9.96 1.10
C GLY A 72 -0.61 11.26 1.46
N THR A 73 0.68 11.22 1.81
CA THR A 73 1.43 12.43 2.11
C THR A 73 1.73 13.24 0.85
N ARG A 74 1.79 14.57 0.99
CA ARG A 74 2.17 15.47 -0.11
C ARG A 74 3.52 15.12 -0.73
N SER A 75 4.50 14.79 0.11
CA SER A 75 5.86 14.46 -0.33
C SER A 75 5.87 13.23 -1.25
N THR A 76 5.34 12.09 -0.78
CA THR A 76 5.31 10.84 -1.57
C THR A 76 4.39 10.97 -2.79
N ASN A 77 3.21 11.57 -2.63
CA ASN A 77 2.25 11.66 -3.73
C ASN A 77 2.78 12.50 -4.90
N ILE A 78 3.33 13.69 -4.63
CA ILE A 78 3.96 14.54 -5.66
C ILE A 78 5.14 13.81 -6.30
N TRP A 79 5.96 13.10 -5.51
CA TRP A 79 7.12 12.37 -6.01
C TRP A 79 6.76 11.36 -7.11
N TYR A 80 5.73 10.54 -6.87
CA TYR A 80 5.28 9.55 -7.86
C TYR A 80 4.47 10.19 -9.00
N ALA A 81 3.63 11.19 -8.72
CA ALA A 81 2.76 11.83 -9.71
C ALA A 81 3.51 12.71 -10.73
N SER A 82 4.68 13.26 -10.34
CA SER A 82 5.56 14.04 -11.22
C SER A 82 6.50 13.18 -12.09
N ARG A 83 6.54 11.87 -11.87
CA ARG A 83 7.43 10.93 -12.59
C ARG A 83 6.68 10.12 -13.64
N PRO A 84 7.39 9.47 -14.59
CA PRO A 84 6.76 8.64 -15.62
C PRO A 84 5.83 7.58 -15.03
N ALA A 85 4.66 7.39 -15.63
CA ALA A 85 3.64 6.45 -15.15
C ALA A 85 4.17 5.01 -15.01
N ALA A 86 5.18 4.62 -15.80
CA ALA A 86 5.86 3.33 -15.71
C ALA A 86 6.38 3.03 -14.29
N LEU A 87 6.89 4.05 -13.57
CA LEU A 87 7.34 3.89 -12.18
C LEU A 87 6.16 3.56 -11.25
N SER A 88 5.01 4.18 -11.48
CA SER A 88 3.80 3.92 -10.70
C SER A 88 3.22 2.52 -10.98
N TYR A 89 3.24 2.07 -12.23
CA TYR A 89 2.86 0.69 -12.58
C TYR A 89 3.82 -0.34 -11.96
N GLY A 90 5.13 -0.07 -11.99
CA GLY A 90 6.13 -0.91 -11.33
C GLY A 90 5.90 -1.02 -9.82
N PHE A 91 5.61 0.10 -9.16
CA PHE A 91 5.26 0.12 -7.74
C PHE A 91 4.03 -0.77 -7.46
N LEU A 92 2.94 -0.61 -8.20
CA LEU A 92 1.75 -1.46 -8.05
C LEU A 92 2.07 -2.95 -8.27
N ALA A 93 2.85 -3.28 -9.31
CA ALA A 93 3.20 -4.68 -9.62
C ALA A 93 4.01 -5.35 -8.50
N VAL A 94 5.01 -4.66 -7.94
CA VAL A 94 5.84 -5.20 -6.84
C VAL A 94 5.02 -5.46 -5.58
N HIS A 95 3.91 -4.75 -5.37
CA HIS A 95 3.03 -4.97 -4.23
C HIS A 95 2.31 -6.33 -4.25
N ALA A 96 2.47 -7.15 -5.31
CA ALA A 96 2.12 -8.58 -5.29
C ALA A 96 2.71 -9.33 -4.10
N ILE A 97 3.86 -8.87 -3.58
CA ILE A 97 4.56 -9.53 -2.47
C ILE A 97 3.70 -9.66 -1.21
N HIS A 98 2.89 -8.66 -0.87
CA HIS A 98 2.07 -8.68 0.34
C HIS A 98 0.97 -9.74 0.29
N PRO A 99 0.05 -9.76 -0.71
CA PRO A 99 -0.94 -10.81 -0.80
C PRO A 99 -0.30 -12.19 -1.04
N LEU A 100 0.88 -12.27 -1.65
CA LEU A 100 1.63 -13.53 -1.80
C LEU A 100 2.07 -14.07 -0.43
N LEU A 101 2.68 -13.22 0.41
CA LEU A 101 3.07 -13.59 1.76
C LEU A 101 1.85 -14.00 2.60
N VAL A 102 0.74 -13.25 2.52
CA VAL A 102 -0.49 -13.59 3.23
C VAL A 102 -1.04 -14.94 2.77
N ALA A 103 -1.14 -15.17 1.45
CA ALA A 103 -1.72 -16.38 0.91
C ALA A 103 -0.87 -17.63 1.14
N TRP A 104 0.45 -17.49 1.10
CA TRP A 104 1.35 -18.63 1.19
C TRP A 104 1.74 -18.96 2.64
N LEU A 105 1.92 -17.96 3.49
CA LEU A 105 2.59 -18.13 4.78
C LEU A 105 1.64 -18.03 5.99
N LEU A 106 0.49 -17.35 5.87
CA LEU A 106 -0.39 -17.11 7.02
C LEU A 106 -1.59 -18.07 7.05
N PRO A 107 -1.97 -18.60 8.24
CA PRO A 107 -3.17 -19.42 8.39
C PRO A 107 -4.44 -18.68 7.96
N GLY A 108 -5.20 -19.29 7.06
CA GLY A 108 -6.39 -18.69 6.43
C GLY A 108 -6.10 -17.90 5.14
N GLY A 109 -4.84 -17.76 4.76
CA GLY A 109 -4.46 -17.35 3.42
C GLY A 109 -4.86 -18.39 2.36
N SER A 110 -5.09 -17.94 1.14
CA SER A 110 -5.41 -18.84 0.02
C SER A 110 -5.01 -18.24 -1.34
N TRP A 111 -4.78 -19.10 -2.34
CA TRP A 111 -4.47 -18.64 -3.70
C TRP A 111 -5.60 -17.82 -4.36
N PRO A 112 -6.89 -18.16 -4.21
CA PRO A 112 -7.97 -17.29 -4.69
C PRO A 112 -7.93 -15.89 -4.06
N LEU A 113 -7.62 -15.80 -2.77
CA LEU A 113 -7.45 -14.52 -2.07
C LEU A 113 -6.30 -13.71 -2.67
N PHE A 114 -5.15 -14.36 -2.92
CA PHE A 114 -4.00 -13.73 -3.58
C PHE A 114 -4.38 -13.15 -4.95
N TRP A 115 -4.95 -13.98 -5.83
CA TRP A 115 -5.28 -13.56 -7.18
C TRP A 115 -6.32 -12.45 -7.19
N PHE A 116 -7.35 -12.55 -6.35
CA PHE A 116 -8.35 -11.51 -6.22
C PHE A 116 -7.72 -10.19 -5.78
N ILE A 117 -7.00 -10.17 -4.64
CA ILE A 117 -6.43 -8.93 -4.10
C ILE A 117 -5.43 -8.33 -5.08
N TYR A 118 -4.54 -9.14 -5.65
CA TYR A 118 -3.50 -8.65 -6.54
C TYR A 118 -4.07 -8.12 -7.85
N LEU A 119 -4.89 -8.90 -8.55
CA LEU A 119 -5.44 -8.49 -9.85
C LEU A 119 -6.42 -7.32 -9.70
N TYR A 120 -7.24 -7.32 -8.65
CA TYR A 120 -8.16 -6.22 -8.38
C TYR A 120 -7.41 -4.91 -8.13
N MET A 121 -6.42 -4.94 -7.21
CA MET A 121 -5.59 -3.78 -6.90
C MET A 121 -4.82 -3.30 -8.13
N LEU A 122 -4.20 -4.22 -8.89
CA LEU A 122 -3.41 -3.87 -10.05
C LEU A 122 -4.27 -3.22 -11.14
N ALA A 123 -5.45 -3.78 -11.41
CA ALA A 123 -6.39 -3.24 -12.40
C ALA A 123 -6.93 -1.87 -11.97
N ALA A 124 -7.47 -1.76 -10.75
CA ALA A 124 -8.04 -0.52 -10.24
C ALA A 124 -6.98 0.58 -10.09
N GLY A 125 -5.84 0.26 -9.49
CA GLY A 125 -4.73 1.20 -9.33
C GLY A 125 -4.17 1.66 -10.67
N SER A 126 -3.97 0.75 -11.63
CA SER A 126 -3.46 1.12 -12.96
C SER A 126 -4.44 2.00 -13.73
N LEU A 127 -5.75 1.72 -13.62
CA LEU A 127 -6.79 2.58 -14.19
C LEU A 127 -6.72 3.99 -13.61
N VAL A 128 -6.63 4.13 -12.28
CA VAL A 128 -6.55 5.45 -11.62
C VAL A 128 -5.26 6.17 -12.00
N VAL A 129 -4.11 5.49 -12.04
CA VAL A 129 -2.83 6.06 -12.51
C VAL A 129 -2.98 6.61 -13.94
N ARG A 130 -3.62 5.84 -14.84
CA ARG A 130 -3.86 6.24 -16.23
C ARG A 130 -4.76 7.47 -16.35
N LEU A 131 -5.62 7.69 -15.36
CA LEU A 131 -6.60 8.77 -15.29
C LEU A 131 -6.13 9.99 -14.48
N ARG A 132 -4.95 10.01 -13.85
CA ARG A 132 -4.50 11.11 -12.95
C ARG A 132 -4.71 12.53 -13.47
N ARG A 133 -4.61 12.73 -14.79
CA ARG A 133 -4.82 14.04 -15.44
C ARG A 133 -6.30 14.42 -15.60
N GLN A 134 -7.21 13.46 -15.52
CA GLN A 134 -8.65 13.66 -15.64
C GLN A 134 -9.24 14.17 -14.30
N PRO A 135 -10.25 15.04 -14.32
CA PRO A 135 -10.84 15.59 -13.09
C PRO A 135 -11.57 14.52 -12.24
N PHE A 136 -11.94 13.39 -12.84
CA PHE A 136 -12.76 12.34 -12.20
C PHE A 136 -11.95 11.15 -11.66
N HIS A 137 -10.60 11.20 -11.65
CA HIS A 137 -9.78 10.07 -11.19
C HIS A 137 -10.01 9.71 -9.71
N LEU A 138 -10.25 10.70 -8.84
CA LEU A 138 -10.59 10.45 -7.42
C LEU A 138 -11.97 9.78 -7.28
N PRO A 139 -13.06 10.27 -7.89
CA PRO A 139 -14.34 9.55 -7.93
C PRO A 139 -14.22 8.10 -8.43
N VAL A 140 -13.42 7.85 -9.48
CA VAL A 140 -13.16 6.50 -9.99
C VAL A 140 -12.43 5.65 -8.95
N ALA A 141 -11.43 6.19 -8.27
CA ALA A 141 -10.70 5.50 -7.22
C ALA A 141 -11.61 5.12 -6.04
N LEU A 142 -12.51 6.01 -5.62
CA LEU A 142 -13.46 5.77 -4.54
C LEU A 142 -14.54 4.75 -4.93
N ALA A 143 -15.02 4.77 -6.17
CA ALA A 143 -15.95 3.78 -6.70
C ALA A 143 -15.29 2.38 -6.74
N ALA A 144 -14.05 2.30 -7.24
CA ALA A 144 -13.28 1.06 -7.22
C ALA A 144 -12.97 0.60 -5.79
N LEU A 145 -12.61 1.49 -4.87
CA LEU A 145 -12.38 1.10 -3.47
C LEU A 145 -13.65 0.50 -2.84
N SER A 146 -14.79 1.16 -3.03
CA SER A 146 -16.09 0.70 -2.51
C SER A 146 -16.48 -0.66 -3.08
N ALA A 147 -16.32 -0.86 -4.38
CA ALA A 147 -16.57 -2.15 -5.02
C ALA A 147 -15.59 -3.23 -4.52
N GLY A 148 -14.31 -2.90 -4.35
CA GLY A 148 -13.30 -3.80 -3.80
C GLY A 148 -13.62 -4.24 -2.37
N PHE A 149 -14.08 -3.32 -1.52
CA PHE A 149 -14.53 -3.63 -0.17
C PHE A 149 -15.73 -4.57 -0.17
N LEU A 150 -16.74 -4.29 -1.00
CA LEU A 150 -17.93 -5.12 -1.12
C LEU A 150 -17.53 -6.54 -1.55
N LEU A 151 -16.80 -6.66 -2.66
CA LEU A 151 -16.36 -7.95 -3.20
C LEU A 151 -15.50 -8.71 -2.19
N TYR A 152 -14.52 -8.06 -1.55
CA TYR A 152 -13.67 -8.69 -0.55
C TYR A 152 -14.46 -9.25 0.64
N THR A 153 -15.45 -8.48 1.12
CA THR A 153 -16.30 -8.86 2.26
C THR A 153 -17.14 -10.10 1.95
N TYR A 154 -17.72 -10.16 0.75
CA TYR A 154 -18.68 -11.21 0.40
C TYR A 154 -18.04 -12.44 -0.26
N LEU A 155 -16.87 -12.31 -0.87
CA LEU A 155 -16.16 -13.43 -1.50
C LEU A 155 -15.29 -14.22 -0.52
N PHE A 156 -14.87 -13.62 0.61
CA PHE A 156 -13.90 -14.25 1.52
C PHE A 156 -14.33 -14.20 2.98
N ALA A 157 -14.49 -15.38 3.59
CA ALA A 157 -14.67 -15.53 5.03
C ALA A 157 -13.30 -15.75 5.70
N LEU A 158 -12.67 -14.68 6.18
CA LEU A 158 -11.31 -14.73 6.72
C LEU A 158 -11.26 -14.82 8.25
N PRO A 159 -10.23 -15.48 8.81
CA PRO A 159 -9.98 -15.45 10.25
C PRO A 159 -9.63 -14.02 10.70
N LEU A 160 -9.91 -13.73 11.97
CA LEU A 160 -9.82 -12.37 12.52
C LEU A 160 -8.47 -11.67 12.24
N PRO A 161 -7.29 -12.32 12.35
CA PRO A 161 -6.00 -11.69 12.05
C PRO A 161 -5.82 -11.20 10.60
N LEU A 162 -6.62 -11.67 9.64
CA LEU A 162 -6.48 -11.35 8.22
C LEU A 162 -7.61 -10.45 7.69
N ARG A 163 -8.70 -10.25 8.43
CA ARG A 163 -9.88 -9.49 7.93
C ARG A 163 -9.55 -8.07 7.48
N TRP A 164 -8.61 -7.41 8.16
CA TRP A 164 -8.21 -6.04 7.84
C TRP A 164 -7.50 -5.91 6.47
N PHE A 165 -6.86 -6.98 5.99
CA PHE A 165 -5.82 -6.92 4.96
C PHE A 165 -6.31 -6.27 3.67
N GLY A 166 -7.38 -6.81 3.06
CA GLY A 166 -7.93 -6.26 1.82
C GLY A 166 -8.35 -4.80 1.94
N TYR A 167 -8.98 -4.40 3.06
CA TYR A 167 -9.48 -3.04 3.25
C TYR A 167 -8.34 -2.00 3.27
N ILE A 168 -7.31 -2.25 4.07
CA ILE A 168 -6.19 -1.30 4.19
C ILE A 168 -5.29 -1.37 2.95
N PHE A 169 -5.08 -2.57 2.39
CA PHE A 169 -4.28 -2.75 1.19
C PHE A 169 -4.87 -2.03 -0.03
N PHE A 170 -6.18 -2.17 -0.26
CA PHE A 170 -6.87 -1.41 -1.32
C PHE A 170 -6.87 0.10 -1.05
N SER A 171 -7.08 0.52 0.20
CA SER A 171 -7.02 1.95 0.56
C SER A 171 -5.64 2.53 0.28
N LYS A 172 -4.57 1.83 0.68
CA LYS A 172 -3.16 2.23 0.46
C LYS A 172 -2.86 2.46 -1.01
N LEU A 173 -3.32 1.58 -1.89
CA LEU A 173 -2.86 1.54 -3.28
C LEU A 173 -3.83 2.20 -4.27
N ILE A 174 -5.13 2.01 -4.12
CA ILE A 174 -6.13 2.57 -5.05
C ILE A 174 -6.35 4.05 -4.76
N VAL A 175 -6.55 4.42 -3.49
CA VAL A 175 -6.83 5.81 -3.11
C VAL A 175 -5.57 6.52 -2.63
N GLY A 176 -4.80 5.92 -1.72
CA GLY A 176 -3.59 6.54 -1.18
C GLY A 176 -2.55 6.82 -2.27
N PHE A 177 -2.22 5.82 -3.07
CA PHE A 177 -1.14 5.92 -4.06
C PHE A 177 -1.58 6.35 -5.46
N ALA A 178 -2.59 5.70 -6.04
CA ALA A 178 -2.87 5.88 -7.46
C ALA A 178 -3.48 7.25 -7.78
N VAL A 179 -4.16 7.89 -6.83
CA VAL A 179 -4.75 9.23 -6.99
C VAL A 179 -3.66 10.32 -6.95
N ASP A 180 -3.78 11.35 -7.79
CA ASP A 180 -2.96 12.56 -7.71
C ASP A 180 -3.70 13.62 -6.87
N HIS A 181 -3.53 13.53 -5.56
CA HIS A 181 -4.23 14.37 -4.59
C HIS A 181 -3.83 15.84 -4.65
N TYR A 182 -2.64 16.12 -5.19
CA TYR A 182 -2.03 17.45 -5.18
C TYR A 182 -1.88 18.08 -6.56
N GLY A 183 -2.32 17.39 -7.62
CA GLY A 183 -2.35 17.91 -8.99
C GLY A 183 -0.99 17.99 -9.68
N ALA A 184 0.04 17.32 -9.17
CA ALA A 184 1.40 17.39 -9.71
C ALA A 184 1.49 16.87 -11.16
N SER A 185 0.65 15.90 -11.53
CA SER A 185 0.61 15.34 -12.89
C SER A 185 0.04 16.31 -13.93
N ARG A 186 -0.71 17.32 -13.49
CA ARG A 186 -1.23 18.42 -14.33
C ARG A 186 -0.25 19.60 -14.44
N GLU A 187 0.61 19.78 -13.44
CA GLU A 187 1.60 20.86 -13.42
C GLU A 187 2.83 20.57 -14.30
N ALA A 188 3.26 19.31 -14.39
CA ALA A 188 4.44 18.89 -15.15
C ALA A 188 4.33 19.03 -16.69
N GLU A 189 3.20 19.52 -17.22
CA GLU A 189 2.94 19.73 -18.65
C GLU A 189 2.95 21.21 -19.04
N LYS A 190 3.10 22.13 -18.07
CA LYS A 190 3.31 23.57 -18.30
C LYS A 190 4.79 23.90 -18.43
#